data_AF-A0A9D8PAU3-F1
#
_entry.id   AF-A0A9D8PAU3-F1
#
_cell.length_a   1.000
_cell.length_b   1.000
_cell.length_c   1.000
_cell.angle_alpha   90.00
_cell.angle_beta   90.00
_cell.angle_gamma   90.00
#
_symmetry.space_group_name_H-M   'P 1'
#
loop_
_entity.id
_entity.type
_entity.pdbx_description
1 polymer ?
#
loop_
_entity_poly.entity_id
_entity_poly.type
_entity_poly.pdbx_seq_one_letter_code
_entity_poly.pdbx_strand_id
1 'polypeptide(L)'
;MKVVTIDQMRRLEARCESSGISTDSLMEKAGLAVAEAMRKSIGSLQGEHIVVLVGPGNNGGDGLVAARHLSDRGAKVHVVVCAPRREPDEKMASLAARALDIVPPEKSRAALAKHLPSARAVLDALLGTGRARPLQGAIRDALRLVSQEKARRRGLSLFALDLPTGLDADTGACDPATPHADLTITLGFPKVGLFCAPGSARVGRLEVVDIGIPQSFAKDVKIELATPEWARALLPSRPADANKGTFGRVLVFAGSADYIGAAYLACAGALRAGAGLVTLATPKSLSPLIAKMLPEATHLPLEETAHGVVHGEAAANQILEAAARARYDALLIGCGLGQHPQAETAIRKLLASLPASFRGRVVLDADALNILARMPSWPKRTPKEAILTPHPGEMSRLARLSVKEVQTNRFGISKKVASSWGKVVLLKGAYSLTASPGGAVIVNPVANPALATAGTGDVLAGVVAALLGQGLSSEKAAALGAYLHGAAGELVRSEVGDTGAIASDLLQRLPRAIAALRG
;
A
#
# COMPACT_ATOMS: atom_id res chain seq x y z
N MET A 1 4.14 -5.82 -9.97
CA MET A 1 4.19 -4.74 -10.99
C MET A 1 5.24 -3.72 -10.58
N LYS A 2 6.00 -3.08 -11.48
CA LYS A 2 7.01 -2.07 -11.10
C LYS A 2 6.36 -0.70 -10.79
N VAL A 3 6.97 0.07 -9.89
CA VAL A 3 6.60 1.47 -9.57
C VAL A 3 7.81 2.35 -9.90
N VAL A 4 7.59 3.42 -10.65
CA VAL A 4 8.69 4.20 -11.25
C VAL A 4 8.73 5.64 -10.75
N THR A 5 9.92 6.24 -10.77
CA THR A 5 10.06 7.71 -10.71
C THR A 5 9.89 8.32 -12.11
N ILE A 6 9.73 9.64 -12.20
CA ILE A 6 9.66 10.37 -13.48
C ILE A 6 10.89 10.07 -14.33
N ASP A 7 12.09 10.14 -13.73
CA ASP A 7 13.35 9.88 -14.43
C ASP A 7 13.48 8.43 -14.88
N GLN A 8 12.84 7.48 -14.18
CA GLN A 8 12.77 6.10 -14.64
C GLN A 8 11.78 5.96 -15.79
N MET A 9 10.59 6.57 -15.70
CA MET A 9 9.60 6.54 -16.78
C MET A 9 10.14 7.11 -18.09
N ARG A 10 10.80 8.28 -18.05
CA ARG A 10 11.44 8.89 -19.23
C ARG A 10 12.50 7.98 -19.87
N ARG A 11 13.27 7.27 -19.05
CA ARG A 11 14.25 6.28 -19.54
C ARG A 11 13.58 5.07 -20.18
N LEU A 12 12.41 4.67 -19.69
CA LEU A 12 11.62 3.58 -20.30
C LEU A 12 11.02 4.01 -21.64
N GLU A 13 10.50 5.23 -21.74
CA GLU A 13 9.99 5.81 -22.99
C GLU A 13 11.11 5.95 -24.03
N ALA A 14 12.28 6.49 -23.65
CA ALA A 14 13.44 6.56 -24.54
C ALA A 14 13.91 5.18 -25.02
N ARG A 15 13.85 4.15 -24.16
CA ARG A 15 14.13 2.75 -24.54
C ARG A 15 13.09 2.19 -25.52
N CYS A 16 11.83 2.62 -25.42
CA CYS A 16 10.79 2.24 -26.37
C CYS A 16 11.08 2.83 -27.75
N GLU A 17 11.37 4.14 -27.82
CA GLU A 17 11.72 4.82 -29.07
C GLU A 17 12.95 4.18 -29.73
N SER A 18 14.02 3.92 -28.97
CA SER A 18 15.22 3.26 -29.49
C SER A 18 14.99 1.82 -29.94
N SER A 19 13.89 1.19 -29.52
CA SER A 19 13.50 -0.18 -29.89
C SER A 19 12.42 -0.20 -30.99
N GLY A 20 12.11 0.95 -31.61
CA GLY A 20 11.15 1.07 -32.70
C GLY A 20 9.68 1.18 -32.27
N ILE A 21 9.40 1.30 -30.96
CA ILE A 21 8.05 1.57 -30.46
C ILE A 21 7.86 3.09 -30.42
N SER A 22 7.09 3.63 -31.37
CA SER A 22 6.90 5.08 -31.47
C SER A 22 6.03 5.63 -30.33
N THR A 23 6.31 6.87 -29.94
CA THR A 23 5.52 7.61 -28.95
C THR A 23 4.05 7.74 -29.38
N ASP A 24 3.77 7.91 -30.68
CA ASP A 24 2.39 7.93 -31.17
C ASP A 24 1.69 6.57 -31.04
N SER A 25 2.40 5.44 -31.18
CA SER A 25 1.83 4.11 -30.94
C SER A 25 1.48 3.88 -29.47
N LEU A 26 2.35 4.34 -28.55
CA LEU A 26 2.08 4.30 -27.11
C LEU A 26 0.87 5.17 -26.75
N MET A 27 0.82 6.39 -27.30
CA MET A 27 -0.26 7.35 -27.09
C MET A 27 -1.61 6.84 -27.63
N GLU A 28 -1.60 6.18 -28.79
CA GLU A 28 -2.80 5.55 -29.35
C GLU A 28 -3.37 4.47 -28.41
N LYS A 29 -2.49 3.61 -27.88
CA LYS A 29 -2.87 2.59 -26.89
C LYS A 29 -3.33 3.21 -25.58
N ALA A 30 -2.67 4.26 -25.12
CA ALA A 30 -3.03 5.00 -23.92
C ALA A 30 -4.45 5.58 -24.02
N GLY A 31 -4.74 6.32 -25.08
CA GLY A 31 -6.06 6.92 -25.26
C GLY A 31 -7.19 5.88 -25.38
N LEU A 32 -6.95 4.77 -26.07
CA LEU A 32 -7.91 3.65 -26.12
C LEU A 32 -8.15 3.04 -24.73
N ALA A 33 -7.08 2.79 -23.97
CA ALA A 33 -7.19 2.20 -22.64
C ALA A 33 -7.90 3.14 -21.65
N VAL A 34 -7.65 4.45 -21.74
CA VAL A 34 -8.35 5.47 -20.94
C VAL A 34 -9.84 5.48 -21.26
N ALA A 35 -10.22 5.48 -22.55
CA ALA A 35 -11.63 5.43 -22.95
C ALA A 35 -12.32 4.15 -22.45
N GLU A 36 -11.61 3.01 -22.41
CA GLU A 36 -12.13 1.76 -21.88
C GLU A 36 -12.28 1.77 -20.36
N ALA A 37 -11.30 2.29 -19.62
CA ALA A 37 -11.38 2.44 -18.17
C ALA A 37 -12.54 3.36 -17.76
N MET A 38 -12.74 4.47 -18.49
CA MET A 38 -13.89 5.36 -18.29
C MET A 38 -15.21 4.62 -18.54
N ARG A 39 -15.34 3.89 -19.64
CA ARG A 39 -16.54 3.06 -19.95
C ARG A 39 -16.83 2.06 -18.84
N LYS A 40 -15.84 1.31 -18.36
CA LYS A 40 -16.02 0.36 -17.25
C LYS A 40 -16.50 1.04 -15.97
N SER A 41 -16.09 2.28 -15.74
CA SER A 41 -16.43 3.04 -14.54
C SER A 41 -17.83 3.67 -14.59
N ILE A 42 -18.23 4.27 -15.72
CA ILE A 42 -19.52 5.00 -15.83
C ILE A 42 -20.62 4.24 -16.56
N GLY A 43 -20.30 3.10 -17.20
CA GLY A 43 -21.24 2.26 -17.94
C GLY A 43 -21.27 2.59 -19.44
N SER A 44 -22.47 2.60 -20.02
CA SER A 44 -22.65 2.97 -21.42
C SER A 44 -22.19 4.42 -21.66
N LEU A 45 -21.55 4.66 -22.80
CA LEU A 45 -21.11 6.00 -23.22
C LEU A 45 -22.10 6.66 -24.20
N GLN A 46 -23.10 5.92 -24.67
CA GLN A 46 -24.00 6.38 -25.72
C GLN A 46 -24.80 7.61 -25.28
N GLY A 47 -24.59 8.73 -25.96
CA GLY A 47 -25.28 10.00 -25.68
C GLY A 47 -24.79 10.75 -24.45
N GLU A 48 -23.86 10.17 -23.68
CA GLU A 48 -23.32 10.78 -22.47
C GLU A 48 -22.42 11.98 -22.80
N HIS A 49 -22.55 13.05 -22.02
CA HIS A 49 -21.73 14.24 -22.19
C HIS A 49 -20.39 14.07 -21.46
N ILE A 50 -19.27 14.19 -22.17
CA ILE A 50 -17.94 14.05 -21.57
C ILE A 50 -17.13 15.30 -21.88
N VAL A 51 -16.57 15.92 -20.85
CA VAL A 51 -15.65 17.05 -20.99
C VAL A 51 -14.22 16.53 -20.88
N VAL A 52 -13.38 16.80 -21.88
CA VAL A 52 -11.95 16.45 -21.87
C VAL A 52 -11.13 17.71 -21.74
N LEU A 53 -10.43 17.86 -20.62
CA LEU A 53 -9.56 19.00 -20.35
C LEU A 53 -8.18 18.70 -20.93
N VAL A 54 -7.71 19.53 -21.86
CA VAL A 54 -6.48 19.27 -22.60
C VAL A 54 -5.43 20.31 -22.26
N GLY A 55 -4.29 19.86 -21.73
CA GLY A 55 -3.13 20.72 -21.47
C GLY A 55 -2.16 20.81 -22.66
N PRO A 56 -0.96 21.37 -22.45
CA PRO A 56 -0.04 21.69 -23.56
C PRO A 56 0.82 20.50 -24.03
N GLY A 57 1.01 19.48 -23.19
CA GLY A 57 2.00 18.41 -23.41
C GLY A 57 1.41 17.08 -23.89
N ASN A 58 2.21 16.01 -23.71
CA ASN A 58 1.85 14.64 -24.09
C ASN A 58 0.60 14.13 -23.38
N ASN A 59 0.43 14.45 -22.08
CA ASN A 59 -0.79 14.10 -21.33
C ASN A 59 -2.06 14.62 -22.02
N GLY A 60 -2.01 15.85 -22.54
CA GLY A 60 -3.10 16.41 -23.34
C GLY A 60 -3.25 15.70 -24.69
N GLY A 61 -2.16 15.24 -25.29
CA GLY A 61 -2.18 14.38 -26.48
C GLY A 61 -2.91 13.05 -26.23
N ASP A 62 -2.60 12.38 -25.12
CA ASP A 62 -3.31 11.16 -24.69
C ASP A 62 -4.80 11.45 -24.48
N GLY A 63 -5.12 12.61 -23.89
CA GLY A 63 -6.49 13.11 -23.72
C GLY A 63 -7.23 13.32 -25.04
N LEU A 64 -6.57 13.87 -26.07
CA LEU A 64 -7.15 14.04 -27.41
C LEU A 64 -7.43 12.68 -28.08
N VAL A 65 -6.52 11.71 -27.93
CA VAL A 65 -6.75 10.35 -28.44
C VAL A 65 -7.91 9.68 -27.68
N ALA A 66 -7.96 9.81 -26.35
CA ALA A 66 -9.08 9.33 -25.55
C ALA A 66 -10.41 9.98 -25.99
N ALA A 67 -10.42 11.30 -26.24
CA ALA A 67 -11.58 12.02 -26.75
C ALA A 67 -12.11 11.43 -28.07
N ARG A 68 -11.20 11.05 -28.98
CA ARG A 68 -11.55 10.37 -30.23
C ARG A 68 -12.26 9.05 -29.95
N HIS A 69 -11.66 8.17 -29.14
CA HIS A 69 -12.22 6.86 -28.83
C HIS A 69 -13.53 6.93 -28.04
N LEU A 70 -13.70 7.93 -27.17
CA LEU A 70 -14.95 8.17 -26.46
C LEU A 70 -16.06 8.59 -27.44
N SER A 71 -15.75 9.47 -28.40
CA SER A 71 -16.69 9.88 -29.45
C SER A 71 -17.05 8.71 -30.38
N ASP A 72 -16.07 7.90 -30.78
CA ASP A 72 -16.26 6.70 -31.59
C ASP A 72 -17.19 5.67 -30.90
N ARG A 73 -17.34 5.76 -29.57
CA ARG A 73 -18.25 4.94 -28.74
C ARG A 73 -19.57 5.63 -28.40
N GLY A 74 -19.90 6.71 -29.10
CA GLY A 74 -21.19 7.40 -29.03
C GLY A 74 -21.31 8.47 -27.95
N ALA A 75 -20.22 8.83 -27.26
CA ALA A 75 -20.23 9.94 -26.31
C ALA A 75 -20.29 11.30 -27.03
N LYS A 76 -20.98 12.26 -26.43
CA LYS A 76 -20.93 13.67 -26.83
C LYS A 76 -19.73 14.33 -26.14
N VAL A 77 -18.60 14.36 -26.85
CA VAL A 77 -17.33 14.83 -26.30
C VAL A 77 -17.14 16.32 -26.57
N HIS A 78 -16.84 17.07 -25.50
CA HIS A 78 -16.45 18.48 -25.54
C HIS A 78 -14.98 18.59 -25.12
N VAL A 79 -14.12 18.97 -26.06
CA VAL A 79 -12.68 19.13 -25.81
C VAL A 79 -12.41 20.57 -25.42
N VAL A 80 -11.91 20.79 -24.21
CA VAL A 80 -11.58 22.12 -23.70
C VAL A 80 -10.07 22.24 -23.54
N VAL A 81 -9.44 22.97 -24.44
CA VAL A 81 -8.00 23.26 -24.35
C VAL A 81 -7.80 24.33 -23.28
N CYS A 82 -6.89 24.10 -22.32
CA CYS A 82 -6.63 25.03 -21.21
C CYS A 82 -5.23 25.63 -21.21
N ALA A 83 -4.41 25.34 -22.23
CA ALA A 83 -3.13 25.96 -22.47
C ALA A 83 -2.78 25.87 -23.97
N PRO A 84 -1.99 26.81 -24.52
CA PRO A 84 -1.51 26.73 -25.90
C PRO A 84 -0.81 25.40 -26.19
N ARG A 85 -1.08 24.81 -27.35
CA ARG A 85 -0.48 23.56 -27.84
C ARG A 85 0.44 23.85 -29.04
N ARG A 86 1.30 22.89 -29.38
CA ARG A 86 2.17 22.97 -30.56
C ARG A 86 1.34 23.06 -31.85
N GLU A 87 1.84 23.77 -32.85
CA GLU A 87 1.23 23.78 -34.19
C GLU A 87 2.28 23.37 -35.24
N PRO A 88 1.96 22.42 -36.13
CA PRO A 88 0.70 21.67 -36.22
C PRO A 88 0.52 20.62 -35.09
N ASP A 89 -0.72 20.39 -34.67
CA ASP A 89 -1.10 19.25 -33.82
C ASP A 89 -2.06 18.33 -34.58
N GLU A 90 -1.52 17.26 -35.15
CA GLU A 90 -2.28 16.28 -35.95
C GLU A 90 -3.44 15.65 -35.17
N LYS A 91 -3.34 15.54 -33.84
CA LYS A 91 -4.40 14.98 -33.00
C LYS A 91 -5.59 15.93 -32.91
N MET A 92 -5.32 17.23 -32.78
CA MET A 92 -6.35 18.27 -32.84
C MET A 92 -7.02 18.29 -34.23
N ALA A 93 -6.22 18.21 -35.29
CA ALA A 93 -6.73 18.15 -36.66
C ALA A 93 -7.62 16.91 -36.90
N SER A 94 -7.24 15.75 -36.35
CA SER A 94 -8.03 14.51 -36.43
C SER A 94 -9.39 14.64 -35.74
N LEU A 95 -9.46 15.31 -34.58
CA LEU A 95 -10.73 15.58 -33.91
C LEU A 95 -11.59 16.59 -34.66
N ALA A 96 -10.98 17.63 -35.23
CA ALA A 96 -11.68 18.64 -36.03
C ALA A 96 -12.30 18.02 -37.30
N ALA A 97 -11.58 17.10 -37.96
CA ALA A 97 -12.09 16.35 -39.12
C ALA A 97 -13.31 15.46 -38.79
N ARG A 98 -13.49 15.10 -37.51
CA ARG A 98 -14.66 14.37 -36.99
C ARG A 98 -15.76 15.31 -36.47
N ALA A 99 -15.63 16.61 -36.70
CA ALA A 99 -16.55 17.65 -36.20
C ALA A 99 -16.78 17.60 -34.68
N LEU A 100 -15.77 17.20 -33.89
CA LEU A 100 -15.83 17.35 -32.44
C LEU A 100 -15.79 18.82 -32.03
N ASP A 101 -16.48 19.14 -30.94
CA ASP A 101 -16.48 20.47 -30.33
C ASP A 101 -15.16 20.70 -29.59
N ILE A 102 -14.26 21.47 -30.23
CA ILE A 102 -12.94 21.81 -29.70
C ILE A 102 -12.92 23.30 -29.35
N VAL A 103 -12.73 23.58 -28.06
CA VAL A 103 -12.73 24.93 -27.50
C VAL A 103 -11.30 25.39 -27.24
N PRO A 104 -10.89 26.56 -27.79
CA PRO A 104 -9.55 27.10 -27.58
C PRO A 104 -9.36 27.70 -26.17
N PRO A 105 -8.11 27.89 -25.71
CA PRO A 105 -7.78 28.33 -24.35
C PRO A 105 -8.53 29.57 -23.86
N GLU A 106 -8.68 30.58 -24.72
CA GLU A 106 -9.32 31.86 -24.41
C GLU A 106 -10.84 31.73 -24.16
N LYS A 107 -11.47 30.65 -24.64
CA LYS A 107 -12.89 30.36 -24.43
C LYS A 107 -13.14 29.27 -23.39
N SER A 108 -12.07 28.70 -22.81
CA SER A 108 -12.15 27.55 -21.89
C SER A 108 -13.12 27.76 -20.73
N ARG A 109 -13.05 28.92 -20.06
CA ARG A 109 -13.95 29.25 -18.93
C ARG A 109 -15.43 29.26 -19.33
N ALA A 110 -15.75 29.89 -20.45
CA ALA A 110 -17.13 29.99 -20.93
C ALA A 110 -17.67 28.62 -21.35
N ALA A 111 -16.85 27.80 -22.00
CA ALA A 111 -17.22 26.43 -22.36
C ALA A 111 -17.45 25.55 -21.13
N LEU A 112 -16.57 25.61 -20.13
CA LEU A 112 -16.76 24.83 -18.90
C LEU A 112 -18.05 25.22 -18.17
N ALA A 113 -18.37 26.52 -18.09
CA ALA A 113 -19.64 26.97 -17.52
C ALA A 113 -20.86 26.43 -18.28
N LYS A 114 -20.76 26.25 -19.60
CA LYS A 114 -21.81 25.68 -20.46
C LYS A 114 -21.94 24.15 -20.33
N HIS A 115 -20.83 23.42 -20.33
CA HIS A 115 -20.82 21.96 -20.50
C HIS A 115 -20.73 21.16 -19.20
N LEU A 116 -20.10 21.68 -18.15
CA LEU A 116 -20.00 20.96 -16.86
C LEU A 116 -21.35 20.62 -16.20
N PRO A 117 -22.39 21.49 -16.26
CA PRO A 117 -23.69 21.17 -15.65
C PRO A 117 -24.35 19.90 -16.20
N SER A 118 -24.15 19.58 -17.49
CA SER A 118 -24.73 18.40 -18.14
C SER A 118 -23.75 17.22 -18.28
N ALA A 119 -22.45 17.43 -18.01
CA ALA A 119 -21.43 16.39 -18.18
C ALA A 119 -21.67 15.18 -17.27
N ARG A 120 -21.60 13.96 -17.79
CA ARG A 120 -21.53 12.76 -16.96
C ARG A 120 -20.15 12.57 -16.33
N ALA A 121 -19.12 12.92 -17.09
CA ALA A 121 -17.73 12.75 -16.70
C ALA A 121 -16.83 13.89 -17.20
N VAL A 122 -15.75 14.12 -16.46
CA VAL A 122 -14.62 14.96 -16.87
C VAL A 122 -13.37 14.09 -16.91
N LEU A 123 -12.59 14.19 -17.98
CA LEU A 123 -11.25 13.66 -18.09
C LEU A 123 -10.24 14.80 -17.92
N ASP A 124 -9.50 14.79 -16.82
CA ASP A 124 -8.35 15.66 -16.57
C ASP A 124 -7.13 15.11 -17.31
N ALA A 125 -6.84 15.69 -18.48
CA ALA A 125 -5.65 15.44 -19.27
C ALA A 125 -4.78 16.72 -19.37
N LEU A 126 -4.74 17.52 -18.30
CA LEU A 126 -4.02 18.80 -18.29
C LEU A 126 -2.51 18.59 -18.13
N LEU A 127 -2.06 18.06 -16.99
CA LEU A 127 -0.63 17.87 -16.68
C LEU A 127 -0.37 16.46 -16.14
N GLY A 128 0.62 15.77 -16.73
CA GLY A 128 1.08 14.44 -16.30
C GLY A 128 2.35 14.50 -15.44
N THR A 129 3.40 13.76 -15.84
CA THR A 129 4.66 13.52 -15.09
C THR A 129 5.62 14.74 -14.94
N GLY A 130 5.10 15.95 -14.82
CA GLY A 130 5.87 17.16 -14.52
C GLY A 130 6.14 17.30 -13.01
N ARG A 131 7.21 18.01 -12.63
CA ARG A 131 7.38 18.45 -11.22
C ARG A 131 6.21 19.35 -10.84
N ALA A 132 5.69 19.21 -9.62
CA ALA A 132 4.63 20.09 -9.14
C ALA A 132 5.09 21.54 -9.17
N ARG A 133 4.51 22.33 -10.07
CA ARG A 133 4.58 23.78 -10.07
C ARG A 133 3.22 24.30 -9.59
N PRO A 134 3.17 25.44 -8.89
CA PRO A 134 1.90 26.05 -8.53
C PRO A 134 1.01 26.17 -9.77
N LEU A 135 -0.23 25.69 -9.67
CA LEU A 135 -1.19 25.78 -10.76
C LEU A 135 -1.60 27.24 -10.99
N GLN A 136 -1.63 27.67 -12.24
CA GLN A 136 -1.91 29.06 -12.62
C GLN A 136 -2.84 29.15 -13.82
N GLY A 137 -3.39 30.36 -14.04
CA GLY A 137 -4.17 30.70 -15.22
C GLY A 137 -5.35 29.78 -15.49
N ALA A 138 -5.60 29.50 -16.77
CA ALA A 138 -6.73 28.70 -17.25
C ALA A 138 -6.75 27.27 -16.70
N ILE A 139 -5.59 26.65 -16.45
CA ILE A 139 -5.50 25.31 -15.83
C ILE A 139 -6.09 25.32 -14.41
N ARG A 140 -5.63 26.26 -13.55
CA ARG A 140 -6.16 26.39 -12.18
C ARG A 140 -7.65 26.71 -12.19
N ASP A 141 -8.07 27.61 -13.07
CA ASP A 141 -9.47 28.01 -13.19
C ASP A 141 -10.37 26.85 -13.62
N ALA A 142 -9.92 26.03 -14.57
CA ALA A 142 -10.64 24.84 -15.02
C ALA A 142 -10.84 23.82 -13.89
N LEU A 143 -9.76 23.47 -13.17
CA LEU A 143 -9.83 22.52 -12.04
C LEU A 143 -10.72 23.04 -10.90
N ARG A 144 -10.71 24.35 -10.65
CA ARG A 144 -11.59 24.98 -9.65
C ARG A 144 -13.06 24.86 -10.06
N LEU A 145 -13.41 25.11 -11.32
CA LEU A 145 -14.78 24.97 -11.82
C LEU A 145 -15.26 23.51 -11.75
N VAL A 146 -14.41 22.55 -12.13
CA VAL A 146 -14.70 21.12 -12.00
C VAL A 146 -14.94 20.72 -10.55
N SER A 147 -14.07 21.18 -9.63
CA SER A 147 -14.22 20.90 -8.20
C SER A 147 -15.52 21.46 -7.63
N GLN A 148 -15.90 22.68 -8.04
CA GLN A 148 -17.15 23.32 -7.63
C GLN A 148 -18.38 22.54 -8.15
N GLU A 149 -18.38 22.14 -9.42
CA GLU A 149 -19.50 21.38 -9.97
C GLU A 149 -19.61 19.98 -9.34
N LYS A 150 -18.47 19.31 -9.11
CA LYS A 150 -18.43 18.00 -8.44
C LYS A 150 -18.96 18.06 -7.01
N ALA A 151 -18.65 19.14 -6.28
CA ALA A 151 -19.19 19.36 -4.94
C ALA A 151 -20.71 19.58 -4.95
N ARG A 152 -21.24 20.22 -6.01
CA ARG A 152 -22.68 20.47 -6.17
C ARG A 152 -23.45 19.24 -6.66
N ARG A 153 -22.83 18.39 -7.50
CA ARG A 153 -23.49 17.25 -8.15
C ARG A 153 -22.69 15.96 -7.97
N ARG A 154 -23.17 15.09 -7.09
CA ARG A 154 -22.60 13.75 -6.84
C ARG A 154 -22.51 12.85 -8.08
N GLY A 155 -23.32 13.11 -9.12
CA GLY A 155 -23.33 12.33 -10.37
C GLY A 155 -22.19 12.65 -11.34
N LEU A 156 -21.34 13.66 -11.07
CA LEU A 156 -20.20 13.99 -11.91
C LEU A 156 -18.97 13.16 -11.52
N SER A 157 -18.51 12.31 -12.44
CA SER A 157 -17.27 11.55 -12.28
C SER A 157 -16.06 12.33 -12.84
N LEU A 158 -14.97 12.40 -12.07
CA LEU A 158 -13.71 12.99 -12.47
C LEU A 158 -12.64 11.91 -12.60
N PHE A 159 -12.11 11.79 -13.81
CA PHE A 159 -11.02 10.88 -14.17
C PHE A 159 -9.74 11.66 -14.34
N ALA A 160 -8.66 11.24 -13.68
CA ALA A 160 -7.32 11.78 -13.92
C ALA A 160 -6.56 10.89 -14.91
N LEU A 161 -6.05 11.48 -15.98
CA LEU A 161 -5.17 10.81 -16.94
C LEU A 161 -3.74 10.90 -16.43
N ASP A 162 -3.14 9.73 -16.25
CA ASP A 162 -1.83 9.47 -15.67
C ASP A 162 -1.67 9.81 -14.19
N LEU A 163 -1.89 11.09 -13.85
CA LEU A 163 -1.78 11.68 -12.52
C LEU A 163 -2.85 12.77 -12.37
N PRO A 164 -3.43 12.98 -11.17
CA PRO A 164 -4.23 14.17 -10.91
C PRO A 164 -3.40 15.44 -11.18
N THR A 165 -3.91 16.36 -12.00
CA THR A 165 -3.19 17.59 -12.34
C THR A 165 -2.87 18.41 -11.08
N GLY A 166 -1.58 18.66 -10.86
CA GLY A 166 -1.06 19.34 -9.66
C GLY A 166 -0.40 18.41 -8.64
N LEU A 167 -0.43 17.09 -8.87
CA LEU A 167 0.30 16.09 -8.09
C LEU A 167 1.72 15.88 -8.63
N ASP A 168 2.70 15.89 -7.75
CA ASP A 168 4.09 15.56 -8.05
C ASP A 168 4.30 14.03 -8.09
N ALA A 169 4.73 13.52 -9.25
CA ALA A 169 4.77 12.09 -9.48
C ALA A 169 5.87 11.34 -8.70
N ASP A 170 6.84 12.03 -8.09
CA ASP A 170 7.91 11.38 -7.32
C ASP A 170 7.69 11.51 -5.81
N THR A 171 7.11 12.62 -5.37
CA THR A 171 7.00 12.97 -3.95
C THR A 171 5.59 12.88 -3.40
N GLY A 172 4.57 12.97 -4.25
CA GLY A 172 3.17 13.12 -3.82
C GLY A 172 2.87 14.49 -3.22
N ALA A 173 3.79 15.46 -3.31
CA ALA A 173 3.46 16.87 -3.08
C ALA A 173 2.33 17.26 -4.03
N CYS A 174 1.42 18.12 -3.58
CA CYS A 174 0.17 18.33 -4.29
C CYS A 174 -0.29 19.77 -4.13
N ASP A 175 -0.59 20.44 -5.24
CA ASP A 175 -1.17 21.78 -5.24
C ASP A 175 -2.57 21.73 -4.57
N PRO A 176 -2.93 22.69 -3.70
CA PRO A 176 -4.25 22.74 -3.07
C PRO A 176 -5.43 22.75 -4.06
N ALA A 177 -5.24 23.26 -5.27
CA ALA A 177 -6.24 23.28 -6.34
C ALA A 177 -6.37 21.93 -7.08
N THR A 178 -5.54 20.93 -6.77
CA THR A 178 -5.67 19.57 -7.30
C THR A 178 -7.00 18.97 -6.82
N PRO A 179 -7.93 18.61 -7.71
CA PRO A 179 -9.22 18.04 -7.33
C PRO A 179 -9.06 16.61 -6.79
N HIS A 180 -10.09 16.11 -6.10
CA HIS A 180 -10.21 14.67 -5.82
C HIS A 180 -10.76 13.96 -7.06
N ALA A 181 -9.92 13.14 -7.71
CA ALA A 181 -10.37 12.23 -8.74
C ALA A 181 -11.17 11.07 -8.13
N ASP A 182 -12.15 10.54 -8.86
CA ASP A 182 -12.80 9.27 -8.50
C ASP A 182 -11.96 8.08 -8.96
N LEU A 183 -11.26 8.24 -10.09
CA LEU A 183 -10.37 7.26 -10.68
C LEU A 183 -9.18 7.98 -11.33
N THR A 184 -7.97 7.54 -11.02
CA THR A 184 -6.76 7.87 -11.77
C THR A 184 -6.38 6.68 -12.66
N ILE A 185 -6.19 6.94 -13.94
CA ILE A 185 -5.81 5.95 -14.95
C ILE A 185 -4.34 6.17 -15.29
N THR A 186 -3.44 5.44 -14.64
CA THR A 186 -1.99 5.62 -14.82
C THR A 186 -1.45 4.76 -15.96
N LEU A 187 -0.59 5.37 -16.78
CA LEU A 187 -0.13 4.77 -18.03
C LEU A 187 1.16 3.97 -17.85
N GLY A 188 1.13 2.70 -18.23
CA GLY A 188 2.26 1.77 -18.20
C GLY A 188 2.63 1.35 -16.78
N PHE A 189 3.37 2.21 -16.08
CA PHE A 189 3.80 1.97 -14.70
C PHE A 189 3.28 3.07 -13.77
N PRO A 190 2.77 2.72 -12.57
CA PRO A 190 2.40 3.70 -11.57
C PRO A 190 3.64 4.46 -11.07
N LYS A 191 3.44 5.73 -10.74
CA LYS A 191 4.49 6.61 -10.24
C LYS A 191 4.48 6.63 -8.71
N VAL A 192 5.65 6.85 -8.10
CA VAL A 192 5.83 6.83 -6.63
C VAL A 192 4.85 7.77 -5.90
N GLY A 193 4.64 8.97 -6.44
CA GLY A 193 3.82 10.03 -5.87
C GLY A 193 2.34 9.67 -5.72
N LEU A 194 1.83 8.69 -6.49
CA LEU A 194 0.46 8.18 -6.36
C LEU A 194 0.21 7.49 -5.00
N PHE A 195 1.28 7.04 -4.33
CA PHE A 195 1.23 6.34 -3.05
C PHE A 195 1.69 7.22 -1.87
N CYS A 196 2.08 8.47 -2.14
CA CYS A 196 2.61 9.40 -1.15
C CYS A 196 1.57 10.42 -0.71
N ALA A 197 1.51 10.73 0.58
CA ALA A 197 0.68 11.81 1.09
C ALA A 197 1.35 13.18 0.85
N PRO A 198 0.59 14.27 0.63
CA PRO A 198 -0.88 14.32 0.61
C PRO A 198 -1.51 13.87 -0.71
N GLY A 199 -0.74 13.76 -1.81
CA GLY A 199 -1.25 13.52 -3.16
C GLY A 199 -2.10 12.26 -3.33
N SER A 200 -1.75 11.17 -2.65
CA SER A 200 -2.51 9.91 -2.66
C SER A 200 -3.98 10.05 -2.23
N ALA A 201 -4.34 11.08 -1.45
CA ALA A 201 -5.73 11.38 -1.12
C ALA A 201 -6.54 12.00 -2.28
N ARG A 202 -5.87 12.45 -3.34
CA ARG A 202 -6.47 13.03 -4.57
C ARG A 202 -6.62 12.02 -5.70
N VAL A 203 -6.00 10.85 -5.58
CA VAL A 203 -5.92 9.83 -6.65
C VAL A 203 -7.25 9.11 -6.88
N GLY A 204 -8.06 8.95 -5.82
CA GLY A 204 -9.26 8.10 -5.89
C GLY A 204 -8.87 6.62 -6.05
N ARG A 205 -9.67 5.86 -6.79
CA ARG A 205 -9.24 4.52 -7.22
C ARG A 205 -8.07 4.66 -8.19
N LEU A 206 -7.16 3.70 -8.20
CA LEU A 206 -6.04 3.66 -9.14
C LEU A 206 -6.20 2.48 -10.09
N GLU A 207 -6.21 2.75 -11.39
CA GLU A 207 -6.14 1.72 -12.43
C GLU A 207 -4.86 1.93 -13.23
N VAL A 208 -4.04 0.88 -13.32
CA VAL A 208 -2.82 0.89 -14.14
C VAL A 208 -3.14 0.22 -15.46
N VAL A 209 -2.98 0.94 -16.56
CA VAL A 209 -3.26 0.42 -17.90
C VAL A 209 -1.97 0.11 -18.65
N ASP A 210 -1.93 -1.04 -19.32
CA ASP A 210 -0.82 -1.40 -20.18
C ASP A 210 -0.92 -0.66 -21.51
N ILE A 211 0.11 0.13 -21.81
CA ILE A 211 0.23 0.91 -23.05
C ILE A 211 1.25 0.29 -24.02
N GLY A 212 1.76 -0.90 -23.71
CA GLY A 212 2.71 -1.63 -24.54
C GLY A 212 4.18 -1.32 -24.25
N ILE A 213 4.52 -0.80 -23.06
CA ILE A 213 5.91 -0.70 -22.62
C ILE A 213 6.38 -2.08 -22.17
N PRO A 214 7.43 -2.66 -22.78
CA PRO A 214 7.93 -3.97 -22.39
C PRO A 214 8.37 -4.03 -20.93
N GLN A 215 7.83 -4.99 -20.17
CA GLN A 215 8.16 -5.18 -18.75
C GLN A 215 9.65 -5.43 -18.50
N SER A 216 10.35 -6.03 -19.47
CA SER A 216 11.79 -6.29 -19.43
C SER A 216 12.62 -5.00 -19.35
N PHE A 217 12.10 -3.86 -19.81
CA PHE A 217 12.80 -2.57 -19.74
C PHE A 217 12.87 -2.03 -18.32
N ALA A 218 11.97 -2.44 -17.44
CA ALA A 218 11.89 -2.00 -16.04
C ALA A 218 12.59 -2.97 -15.05
N LYS A 219 13.44 -3.89 -15.53
CA LYS A 219 14.13 -4.89 -14.69
C LYS A 219 14.95 -4.29 -13.54
N ASP A 220 15.55 -3.11 -13.76
CA ASP A 220 16.42 -2.43 -12.79
C ASP A 220 15.61 -1.64 -11.73
N VAL A 221 14.28 -1.54 -11.92
CA VAL A 221 13.40 -0.84 -10.98
C VAL A 221 13.20 -1.71 -9.74
N LYS A 222 13.61 -1.17 -8.59
CA LYS A 222 13.58 -1.85 -7.29
C LYS A 222 12.30 -1.62 -6.47
N ILE A 223 11.38 -0.80 -6.97
CA ILE A 223 10.09 -0.56 -6.30
C ILE A 223 9.03 -1.35 -7.04
N GLU A 224 8.24 -2.09 -6.29
CA GLU A 224 7.17 -2.94 -6.81
C GLU A 224 5.86 -2.65 -6.10
N LEU A 225 4.76 -2.69 -6.84
CA LEU A 225 3.40 -2.75 -6.33
C LEU A 225 3.00 -4.23 -6.24
N ALA A 226 2.54 -4.64 -5.05
CA ALA A 226 1.96 -5.96 -4.85
C ALA A 226 0.64 -6.08 -5.63
N THR A 227 0.52 -7.14 -6.43
CA THR A 227 -0.68 -7.46 -7.23
C THR A 227 -1.31 -8.77 -6.77
N PRO A 228 -2.58 -9.06 -7.14
CA PRO A 228 -3.20 -10.35 -6.85
C PRO A 228 -2.39 -11.54 -7.38
N GLU A 229 -1.81 -11.43 -8.58
CA GLU A 229 -1.00 -12.48 -9.20
C GLU A 229 0.30 -12.70 -8.42
N TRP A 230 0.95 -11.60 -8.02
CA TRP A 230 2.14 -11.63 -7.17
C TRP A 230 1.84 -12.28 -5.82
N ALA A 231 0.72 -11.92 -5.18
CA ALA A 231 0.33 -12.48 -3.88
C ALA A 231 0.01 -13.96 -4.00
N ARG A 232 -0.76 -14.37 -5.03
CA ARG A 232 -1.09 -15.76 -5.34
C ARG A 232 0.18 -16.61 -5.51
N ALA A 233 1.16 -16.11 -6.28
CA ALA A 233 2.41 -16.82 -6.53
C ALA A 233 3.28 -17.03 -5.28
N LEU A 234 3.06 -16.24 -4.23
CA LEU A 234 3.80 -16.33 -2.97
C LEU A 234 3.08 -17.12 -1.88
N LEU A 235 1.80 -17.46 -2.06
CA LEU A 235 1.07 -18.24 -1.06
C LEU A 235 1.77 -19.59 -0.83
N PRO A 236 2.03 -19.98 0.44
CA PRO A 236 2.56 -21.30 0.77
C PRO A 236 1.72 -22.43 0.17
N SER A 237 2.33 -23.53 -0.26
CA SER A 237 1.60 -24.71 -0.71
C SER A 237 0.80 -25.35 0.45
N ARG A 238 -0.29 -26.04 0.10
CA ARG A 238 -1.13 -26.78 1.05
C ARG A 238 -1.36 -28.21 0.54
N PRO A 239 -0.35 -29.11 0.62
CA PRO A 239 -0.50 -30.50 0.19
C PRO A 239 -1.56 -31.25 1.02
N ALA A 240 -2.25 -32.21 0.41
CA ALA A 240 -3.30 -32.98 1.07
C ALA A 240 -2.75 -33.97 2.13
N ASP A 241 -1.50 -34.40 1.97
CA ASP A 241 -0.77 -35.31 2.87
C ASP A 241 0.03 -34.57 3.97
N ALA A 242 -0.12 -33.24 4.06
CA ALA A 242 0.58 -32.41 5.04
C ALA A 242 0.02 -32.58 6.46
N ASN A 243 0.85 -32.27 7.46
CA ASN A 243 0.44 -32.21 8.87
C ASN A 243 0.73 -30.83 9.47
N LYS A 244 0.33 -30.64 10.73
CA LYS A 244 0.54 -29.36 11.46
C LYS A 244 2.01 -28.92 11.52
N GLY A 245 2.98 -29.83 11.45
CA GLY A 245 4.41 -29.48 11.39
C GLY A 245 4.83 -28.88 10.04
N THR A 246 4.15 -29.25 8.95
CA THR A 246 4.43 -28.74 7.59
C THR A 246 4.19 -27.23 7.48
N PHE A 247 3.26 -26.68 8.25
CA PHE A 247 2.85 -25.28 8.17
C PHE A 247 3.53 -24.39 9.22
N GLY A 248 4.64 -24.86 9.77
CA GLY A 248 5.48 -24.11 10.70
C GLY A 248 4.90 -23.97 12.11
N ARG A 249 5.80 -23.72 13.06
CA ARG A 249 5.47 -23.45 14.46
C ARG A 249 5.87 -22.03 14.84
N VAL A 250 4.93 -21.25 15.35
CA VAL A 250 5.12 -19.85 15.74
C VAL A 250 5.10 -19.75 17.27
N LEU A 251 6.15 -19.17 17.84
CA LEU A 251 6.17 -18.74 19.23
C LEU A 251 5.80 -17.25 19.29
N VAL A 252 4.86 -16.88 20.14
CA VAL A 252 4.39 -15.49 20.30
C VAL A 252 4.65 -15.06 21.73
N PHE A 253 5.53 -14.07 21.93
CA PHE A 253 5.74 -13.41 23.21
C PHE A 253 4.96 -12.09 23.25
N ALA A 254 3.80 -12.13 23.90
CA ALA A 254 2.80 -11.07 23.87
C ALA A 254 1.93 -11.03 25.13
N GLY A 255 1.29 -9.88 25.33
CA GLY A 255 0.28 -9.66 26.36
C GLY A 255 0.84 -9.24 27.72
N SER A 256 0.05 -8.42 28.39
CA SER A 256 0.22 -7.94 29.76
C SER A 256 -1.17 -7.65 30.37
N ALA A 257 -1.22 -7.27 31.64
CA ALA A 257 -2.47 -6.97 32.36
C ALA A 257 -3.41 -6.03 31.58
N ASP A 258 -2.86 -4.98 30.97
CA ASP A 258 -3.63 -3.96 30.26
C ASP A 258 -3.90 -4.30 28.78
N TYR A 259 -3.17 -5.29 28.23
CA TYR A 259 -3.16 -5.59 26.79
C TYR A 259 -3.36 -7.08 26.49
N ILE A 260 -4.29 -7.72 27.21
CA ILE A 260 -4.67 -9.13 27.02
C ILE A 260 -5.11 -9.38 25.56
N GLY A 261 -5.88 -8.44 24.99
CA GLY A 261 -6.41 -8.55 23.63
C GLY A 261 -5.33 -8.60 22.54
N ALA A 262 -4.18 -7.96 22.75
CA ALA A 262 -3.08 -7.96 21.78
C ALA A 262 -2.51 -9.38 21.57
N ALA A 263 -2.35 -10.14 22.67
CA ALA A 263 -1.91 -11.53 22.61
C ALA A 263 -2.93 -12.42 21.88
N TYR A 264 -4.22 -12.25 22.16
CA TYR A 264 -5.29 -12.94 21.45
C TYR A 264 -5.26 -12.64 19.93
N LEU A 265 -5.25 -11.35 19.55
CA LEU A 265 -5.29 -10.93 18.15
C LEU A 265 -4.07 -11.39 17.37
N ALA A 266 -2.87 -11.34 17.96
CA ALA A 266 -1.65 -11.82 17.34
C ALA A 266 -1.68 -13.35 17.11
N CYS A 267 -2.10 -14.13 18.12
CA CYS A 267 -2.19 -15.59 17.99
C CYS A 267 -3.28 -16.00 17.00
N ALA A 268 -4.46 -15.38 17.08
CA ALA A 268 -5.57 -15.65 16.16
C ALA A 268 -5.22 -15.26 14.72
N GLY A 269 -4.54 -14.12 14.51
CA GLY A 269 -4.04 -13.71 13.20
C GLY A 269 -3.06 -14.74 12.62
N ALA A 270 -2.15 -15.27 13.42
CA ALA A 270 -1.22 -16.31 13.00
C ALA A 270 -1.92 -17.62 12.60
N LEU A 271 -2.87 -18.09 13.43
CA LEU A 271 -3.67 -19.29 13.12
C LEU A 271 -4.52 -19.10 11.87
N ARG A 272 -5.16 -17.94 11.70
CA ARG A 272 -6.00 -17.62 10.52
C ARG A 272 -5.20 -17.45 9.23
N ALA A 273 -3.93 -17.04 9.33
CA ALA A 273 -2.97 -17.07 8.23
C ALA A 273 -2.39 -18.49 7.98
N GLY A 274 -2.79 -19.46 8.78
CA GLY A 274 -2.55 -20.87 8.58
C GLY A 274 -1.24 -21.39 9.16
N ALA A 275 -0.69 -20.76 10.20
CA ALA A 275 0.35 -21.39 11.00
C ALA A 275 -0.11 -22.76 11.51
N GLY A 276 0.76 -23.76 11.48
CA GLY A 276 0.40 -25.12 11.89
C GLY A 276 0.31 -25.33 13.40
N LEU A 277 1.16 -24.63 14.16
CA LEU A 277 1.07 -24.53 15.62
C LEU A 277 1.41 -23.10 16.06
N VAL A 278 0.66 -22.58 17.03
CA VAL A 278 0.95 -21.30 17.68
C VAL A 278 1.06 -21.54 19.18
N THR A 279 2.21 -21.17 19.75
CA THR A 279 2.43 -21.17 21.21
C THR A 279 2.48 -19.73 21.71
N LEU A 280 1.62 -19.38 22.67
CA LEU A 280 1.63 -18.10 23.36
C LEU A 280 2.48 -18.17 24.63
N ALA A 281 3.58 -17.42 24.65
CA ALA A 281 4.35 -17.09 25.84
C ALA A 281 3.82 -15.77 26.44
N THR A 282 3.21 -15.85 27.63
CA THR A 282 2.52 -14.72 28.28
C THR A 282 2.56 -14.90 29.80
N PRO A 283 2.37 -13.84 30.63
CA PRO A 283 2.30 -14.01 32.08
C PRO A 283 1.32 -15.12 32.49
N LYS A 284 1.71 -15.94 33.47
CA LYS A 284 0.92 -17.13 33.87
C LYS A 284 -0.52 -16.81 34.26
N SER A 285 -0.77 -15.64 34.85
CA SER A 285 -2.12 -15.17 35.21
C SER A 285 -3.03 -14.93 34.00
N LEU A 286 -2.48 -14.61 32.83
CA LEU A 286 -3.26 -14.31 31.61
C LEU A 286 -3.57 -15.54 30.78
N SER A 287 -2.79 -16.63 30.94
CA SER A 287 -2.94 -17.84 30.13
C SER A 287 -4.37 -18.42 30.17
N PRO A 288 -5.04 -18.57 31.33
CA PRO A 288 -6.42 -19.08 31.37
C PRO A 288 -7.43 -18.16 30.68
N LEU A 289 -7.24 -16.83 30.75
CA LEU A 289 -8.13 -15.86 30.12
C LEU A 289 -8.09 -15.98 28.60
N ILE A 290 -6.89 -16.13 28.04
CA ILE A 290 -6.69 -16.26 26.60
C ILE A 290 -7.07 -17.65 26.11
N ALA A 291 -6.78 -18.71 26.87
CA ALA A 291 -7.20 -20.08 26.54
C ALA A 291 -8.72 -20.21 26.39
N LYS A 292 -9.50 -19.40 27.13
CA LYS A 292 -10.96 -19.32 26.96
C LYS A 292 -11.38 -18.67 25.62
N MET A 293 -10.61 -17.71 25.12
CA MET A 293 -10.90 -17.00 23.87
C MET A 293 -10.36 -17.71 22.62
N LEU A 294 -9.25 -18.44 22.75
CA LEU A 294 -8.54 -19.10 21.66
C LEU A 294 -7.98 -20.46 22.11
N PRO A 295 -8.83 -21.49 22.24
CA PRO A 295 -8.43 -22.79 22.77
C PRO A 295 -7.45 -23.56 21.87
N GLU A 296 -7.31 -23.18 20.60
CA GLU A 296 -6.42 -23.84 19.64
C GLU A 296 -4.94 -23.50 19.85
N ALA A 297 -4.62 -22.40 20.55
CA ALA A 297 -3.25 -22.01 20.85
C ALA A 297 -2.69 -22.82 22.03
N THR A 298 -1.44 -23.27 21.93
CA THR A 298 -0.73 -23.82 23.08
C THR A 298 -0.15 -22.69 23.92
N HIS A 299 0.08 -22.93 25.21
CA HIS A 299 0.53 -21.89 26.13
C HIS A 299 1.88 -22.24 26.75
N LEU A 300 2.73 -21.22 26.89
CA LEU A 300 3.95 -21.22 27.70
C LEU A 300 3.75 -20.18 28.82
N PRO A 301 3.17 -20.57 29.97
CA PRO A 301 2.98 -19.66 31.09
C PRO A 301 4.33 -19.16 31.62
N LEU A 302 4.53 -17.85 31.62
CA LEU A 302 5.77 -17.21 32.07
C LEU A 302 5.66 -16.78 33.52
N GLU A 303 6.79 -16.83 34.23
CA GLU A 303 6.88 -16.22 35.55
C GLU A 303 6.60 -14.71 35.50
N GLU A 304 5.98 -14.19 36.56
CA GLU A 304 5.50 -12.81 36.65
C GLU A 304 5.89 -12.19 38.00
N THR A 305 6.28 -10.91 38.01
CA THR A 305 6.66 -10.19 39.25
C THR A 305 5.47 -9.59 39.97
N ALA A 306 4.43 -9.27 39.20
CA ALA A 306 3.14 -8.77 39.65
C ALA A 306 2.09 -9.29 38.66
N HIS A 307 0.81 -9.29 39.05
CA HIS A 307 -0.25 -9.80 38.18
C HIS A 307 -0.20 -9.14 36.79
N GLY A 308 -0.02 -9.99 35.78
CA GLY A 308 0.04 -9.59 34.37
C GLY A 308 1.31 -8.87 33.91
N VAL A 309 2.40 -8.86 34.69
CA VAL A 309 3.71 -8.35 34.27
C VAL A 309 4.78 -9.44 34.41
N VAL A 310 5.39 -9.84 33.29
CA VAL A 310 6.44 -10.87 33.27
C VAL A 310 7.61 -10.53 34.20
N HIS A 311 8.22 -11.56 34.78
CA HIS A 311 9.50 -11.46 35.47
C HIS A 311 10.63 -11.51 34.45
N GLY A 312 11.36 -10.42 34.28
CA GLY A 312 12.21 -10.17 33.11
C GLY A 312 13.18 -11.31 32.78
N GLU A 313 14.04 -11.67 33.74
CA GLU A 313 15.05 -12.71 33.52
C GLU A 313 14.49 -14.13 33.41
N ALA A 314 13.57 -14.49 34.31
CA ALA A 314 12.94 -15.81 34.34
C ALA A 314 12.14 -16.06 33.06
N ALA A 315 11.29 -15.10 32.66
CA ALA A 315 10.51 -15.18 31.43
C ALA A 315 11.39 -15.33 30.19
N ALA A 316 12.46 -14.53 30.07
CA ALA A 316 13.40 -14.67 28.96
C ALA A 316 14.07 -16.05 28.93
N ASN A 317 14.52 -16.58 30.08
CA ASN A 317 15.09 -17.91 30.16
C ASN A 317 14.10 -19.00 29.75
N GLN A 318 12.85 -18.93 30.20
CA GLN A 318 11.80 -19.87 29.81
C GLN A 318 11.54 -19.85 28.30
N ILE A 319 11.51 -18.66 27.68
CA ILE A 319 11.36 -18.52 26.22
C ILE A 319 12.58 -19.09 25.49
N LEU A 320 13.79 -18.80 25.95
CA LEU A 320 15.03 -19.31 25.36
C LEU A 320 15.13 -20.84 25.44
N GLU A 321 14.75 -21.43 26.58
CA GLU A 321 14.66 -22.88 26.74
C GLU A 321 13.62 -23.49 25.79
N ALA A 322 12.45 -22.87 25.67
CA ALA A 322 11.43 -23.32 24.73
C ALA A 322 11.92 -23.22 23.28
N ALA A 323 12.59 -22.13 22.91
CA ALA A 323 13.19 -21.94 21.58
C ALA A 323 14.33 -22.92 21.29
N ALA A 324 15.05 -23.39 22.31
CA ALA A 324 16.12 -24.37 22.17
C ALA A 324 15.59 -25.81 22.07
N ARG A 325 14.56 -26.17 22.86
CA ARG A 325 14.02 -27.53 22.95
C ARG A 325 13.01 -27.85 21.85
N ALA A 326 12.16 -26.88 21.50
CA ALA A 326 11.13 -27.05 20.49
C ALA A 326 11.55 -26.39 19.17
N ARG A 327 11.25 -27.07 18.06
CA ARG A 327 11.52 -26.56 16.72
C ARG A 327 10.44 -25.53 16.36
N TYR A 328 10.68 -24.27 16.74
CA TYR A 328 9.93 -23.09 16.29
C TYR A 328 10.58 -22.48 15.06
N ASP A 329 9.76 -22.12 14.08
CA ASP A 329 10.19 -21.58 12.78
C ASP A 329 10.06 -20.05 12.74
N ALA A 330 9.24 -19.47 13.61
CA ALA A 330 9.14 -18.02 13.80
C ALA A 330 8.90 -17.65 15.27
N LEU A 331 9.38 -16.46 15.64
CA LEU A 331 9.17 -15.85 16.95
C LEU A 331 8.64 -14.42 16.77
N LEU A 332 7.42 -14.16 17.24
CA LEU A 332 6.84 -12.82 17.32
C LEU A 332 7.04 -12.26 18.73
N ILE A 333 7.52 -11.01 18.83
CA ILE A 333 7.73 -10.34 20.11
C ILE A 333 7.12 -8.94 20.06
N GLY A 334 6.37 -8.57 21.10
CA GLY A 334 6.10 -7.17 21.42
C GLY A 334 4.64 -6.76 21.56
N CYS A 335 3.71 -7.48 20.95
CA CYS A 335 2.28 -7.16 20.99
C CYS A 335 1.78 -7.08 22.44
N GLY A 336 1.47 -5.87 22.92
CA GLY A 336 0.91 -5.65 24.25
C GLY A 336 1.80 -6.08 25.43
N LEU A 337 3.13 -6.05 25.31
CA LEU A 337 4.00 -6.37 26.45
C LEU A 337 4.13 -5.21 27.46
N GLY A 338 3.76 -4.00 27.05
CA GLY A 338 4.01 -2.78 27.80
C GLY A 338 5.51 -2.43 27.86
N GLN A 339 5.82 -1.33 28.56
CA GLN A 339 7.18 -0.81 28.68
C GLN A 339 7.72 -0.88 30.11
N HIS A 340 7.16 -1.76 30.94
CA HIS A 340 7.64 -2.00 32.29
C HIS A 340 9.11 -2.46 32.27
N PRO A 341 9.95 -2.04 33.23
CA PRO A 341 11.38 -2.44 33.27
C PRO A 341 11.61 -3.95 33.17
N GLN A 342 10.71 -4.76 33.73
CA GLN A 342 10.79 -6.22 33.62
C GLN A 342 10.55 -6.74 32.20
N ALA A 343 9.57 -6.19 31.47
CA ALA A 343 9.34 -6.54 30.06
C ALA A 343 10.53 -6.13 29.19
N GLU A 344 11.10 -4.96 29.47
CA GLU A 344 12.32 -4.48 28.82
C GLU A 344 13.51 -5.42 29.06
N THR A 345 13.74 -5.85 30.31
CA THR A 345 14.77 -6.83 30.65
C THR A 345 14.55 -8.15 29.90
N ALA A 346 13.30 -8.65 29.84
CA ALA A 346 12.98 -9.87 29.10
C ALA A 346 13.35 -9.76 27.62
N ILE A 347 12.88 -8.71 26.95
CA ILE A 347 13.14 -8.51 25.51
C ILE A 347 14.63 -8.33 25.24
N ARG A 348 15.34 -7.53 26.03
CA ARG A 348 16.79 -7.32 25.87
C ARG A 348 17.56 -8.63 26.00
N LYS A 349 17.27 -9.43 27.03
CA LYS A 349 17.93 -10.71 27.28
C LYS A 349 17.61 -11.72 26.16
N LEU A 350 16.35 -11.81 25.77
CA LEU A 350 15.89 -12.69 24.69
C LEU A 350 16.60 -12.38 23.38
N LEU A 351 16.59 -11.12 22.92
CA LEU A 351 17.20 -10.73 21.64
C LEU A 351 18.73 -10.92 21.62
N ALA A 352 19.39 -10.71 22.75
CA ALA A 352 20.83 -10.89 22.87
C ALA A 352 21.28 -12.36 22.96
N SER A 353 20.38 -13.26 23.39
CA SER A 353 20.76 -14.61 23.81
C SER A 353 20.04 -15.72 23.05
N LEU A 354 19.36 -15.40 21.93
CA LEU A 354 18.73 -16.42 21.08
C LEU A 354 19.76 -17.51 20.74
N PRO A 355 19.46 -18.78 21.02
CA PRO A 355 20.46 -19.83 20.92
C PRO A 355 20.81 -20.09 19.46
N ALA A 356 22.05 -20.52 19.20
CA ALA A 356 22.49 -20.88 17.85
C ALA A 356 21.68 -22.04 17.24
N SER A 357 20.96 -22.83 18.06
CA SER A 357 20.04 -23.87 17.63
C SER A 357 18.69 -23.33 17.11
N PHE A 358 18.31 -22.10 17.48
CA PHE A 358 17.10 -21.47 16.96
C PHE A 358 17.31 -21.10 15.49
N ARG A 359 16.68 -21.88 14.59
CA ARG A 359 16.72 -21.68 13.14
C ARG A 359 15.60 -20.77 12.64
N GLY A 360 14.66 -20.41 13.51
CA GLY A 360 13.55 -19.54 13.17
C GLY A 360 13.97 -18.08 12.99
N ARG A 361 13.02 -17.28 12.49
CA ARG A 361 13.20 -15.84 12.27
C ARG A 361 12.29 -15.03 13.18
N VAL A 362 12.65 -13.77 13.40
CA VAL A 362 12.01 -12.94 14.42
C VAL A 362 11.18 -11.81 13.80
N VAL A 363 9.98 -11.60 14.31
CA VAL A 363 9.13 -10.43 14.03
C VAL A 363 9.07 -9.58 15.30
N LEU A 364 9.35 -8.29 15.15
CA LEU A 364 9.37 -7.30 16.24
C LEU A 364 8.29 -6.26 15.94
N ASP A 365 7.29 -6.18 16.82
CA ASP A 365 6.19 -5.22 16.72
C ASP A 365 6.00 -4.45 18.03
N ALA A 366 5.23 -3.36 17.99
CA ALA A 366 4.71 -2.67 19.18
C ALA A 366 5.78 -2.37 20.25
N ASP A 367 5.63 -2.90 21.46
CA ASP A 367 6.51 -2.57 22.58
C ASP A 367 7.94 -3.09 22.41
N ALA A 368 8.15 -4.14 21.60
CA ALA A 368 9.50 -4.54 21.22
C ALA A 368 10.19 -3.41 20.45
N LEU A 369 9.49 -2.74 19.53
CA LEU A 369 10.00 -1.59 18.78
C LEU A 369 10.25 -0.38 19.69
N ASN A 370 9.34 -0.10 20.64
CA ASN A 370 9.52 0.99 21.61
C ASN A 370 10.74 0.75 22.51
N ILE A 371 10.99 -0.49 22.94
CA ILE A 371 12.17 -0.87 23.71
C ILE A 371 13.44 -0.77 22.86
N LEU A 372 13.42 -1.25 21.61
CA LEU A 372 14.55 -1.13 20.67
C LEU A 372 14.96 0.33 20.44
N ALA A 373 14.00 1.26 20.34
CA ALA A 373 14.29 2.68 20.17
C ALA A 373 15.12 3.26 21.34
N ARG A 374 15.05 2.66 22.53
CA ARG A 374 15.82 3.01 23.74
C ARG A 374 17.11 2.19 23.91
N MET A 375 17.39 1.26 22.98
CA MET A 375 18.56 0.39 23.02
C MET A 375 19.70 0.94 22.14
N PRO A 376 20.88 1.25 22.70
CA PRO A 376 22.05 1.62 21.92
C PRO A 376 22.49 0.48 20.98
N SER A 377 22.74 0.83 19.72
CA SER A 377 23.21 -0.10 18.68
C SER A 377 22.34 -1.36 18.53
N TRP A 378 21.04 -1.25 18.78
CA TRP A 378 20.09 -2.36 18.69
C TRP A 378 20.13 -3.14 17.36
N PRO A 379 20.45 -2.56 16.18
CA PRO A 379 20.49 -3.36 14.95
C PRO A 379 21.53 -4.48 14.99
N LYS A 380 22.64 -4.27 15.72
CA LYS A 380 23.69 -5.28 15.96
C LYS A 380 23.33 -6.30 17.03
N ARG A 381 22.35 -5.98 17.89
CA ARG A 381 21.88 -6.80 19.02
C ARG A 381 20.59 -7.56 18.70
N THR A 382 20.17 -7.54 17.45
CA THR A 382 18.97 -8.22 16.95
C THR A 382 19.34 -9.17 15.82
N PRO A 383 18.61 -10.28 15.65
CA PRO A 383 18.87 -11.24 14.57
C PRO A 383 18.90 -10.59 13.19
N LYS A 384 19.82 -11.01 12.33
CA LYS A 384 20.07 -10.39 11.00
C LYS A 384 18.81 -10.33 10.13
N GLU A 385 18.01 -11.40 10.12
CA GLU A 385 16.82 -11.52 9.27
C GLU A 385 15.52 -11.07 9.96
N ALA A 386 15.60 -10.28 11.04
CA ALA A 386 14.41 -9.80 11.75
C ALA A 386 13.55 -8.87 10.88
N ILE A 387 12.23 -9.00 11.05
CA ILE A 387 11.22 -8.12 10.47
C ILE A 387 10.79 -7.11 11.53
N LEU A 388 10.82 -5.82 11.21
CA LEU A 388 10.26 -4.77 12.04
C LEU A 388 8.99 -4.26 11.41
N THR A 389 7.92 -4.10 12.19
CA THR A 389 6.60 -3.68 11.68
C THR A 389 6.14 -2.33 12.22
N PRO A 390 6.96 -1.25 12.21
CA PRO A 390 6.60 0.02 12.84
C PRO A 390 5.45 0.74 12.14
N HIS A 391 4.55 1.35 12.91
CA HIS A 391 3.73 2.47 12.45
C HIS A 391 4.56 3.78 12.44
N PRO A 392 4.06 4.89 11.87
CA PRO A 392 4.86 6.12 11.74
C PRO A 392 5.42 6.67 13.06
N GLY A 393 4.64 6.62 14.15
CA GLY A 393 5.11 6.94 15.52
C GLY A 393 6.25 6.04 16.03
N GLU A 394 6.16 4.72 15.89
CA GLU A 394 7.25 3.79 16.26
C GLU A 394 8.49 4.03 15.41
N MET A 395 8.31 4.22 14.09
CA MET A 395 9.39 4.56 13.17
C MET A 395 10.09 5.86 13.56
N SER A 396 9.31 6.89 13.93
CA SER A 396 9.82 8.17 14.42
C SER A 396 10.76 7.98 15.62
N ARG A 397 10.36 7.15 16.60
CA ARG A 397 11.20 6.83 17.77
C ARG A 397 12.46 6.05 17.38
N LEU A 398 12.33 5.01 16.55
CA LEU A 398 13.45 4.17 16.11
C LEU A 398 14.49 4.94 15.28
N ALA A 399 14.02 5.79 14.36
CA ALA A 399 14.87 6.55 13.44
C ALA A 399 15.32 7.90 14.01
N ARG A 400 14.77 8.33 15.17
CA ARG A 400 14.99 9.65 15.78
C ARG A 400 14.64 10.80 14.83
N LEU A 401 13.49 10.67 14.18
CA LEU A 401 12.90 11.66 13.28
C LEU A 401 11.53 12.06 13.82
N SER A 402 10.99 13.21 13.41
CA SER A 402 9.59 13.52 13.64
C SER A 402 8.66 12.63 12.81
N VAL A 403 7.42 12.42 13.27
CA VAL A 403 6.40 11.70 12.49
C VAL A 403 6.14 12.39 11.15
N LYS A 404 6.22 13.73 11.09
CA LYS A 404 6.05 14.51 9.86
C LYS A 404 7.15 14.20 8.84
N GLU A 405 8.40 14.08 9.26
CA GLU A 405 9.50 13.67 8.39
C GLU A 405 9.30 12.25 7.86
N VAL A 406 8.91 11.32 8.74
CA VAL A 406 8.58 9.93 8.35
C VAL A 406 7.48 9.90 7.28
N GLN A 407 6.40 10.63 7.49
CA GLN A 407 5.24 10.64 6.59
C GLN A 407 5.52 11.33 5.25
N THR A 408 6.31 12.41 5.24
CA THR A 408 6.63 13.16 4.02
C THR A 408 7.61 12.40 3.10
N ASN A 409 8.45 11.50 3.66
CA ASN A 409 9.44 10.75 2.87
C ASN A 409 9.47 9.25 3.22
N ARG A 410 8.29 8.59 3.19
CA ARG A 410 8.16 7.18 3.57
C ARG A 410 9.05 6.24 2.75
N PHE A 411 9.12 6.43 1.43
CA PHE A 411 9.96 5.62 0.55
C PHE A 411 11.45 5.81 0.82
N GLY A 412 11.93 7.05 0.94
CA GLY A 412 13.34 7.31 1.23
C GLY A 412 13.75 6.81 2.61
N ILE A 413 12.92 7.07 3.62
CA ILE A 413 13.19 6.66 5.00
C ILE A 413 13.18 5.15 5.15
N SER A 414 12.15 4.45 4.67
CA SER A 414 12.07 2.98 4.75
C SER A 414 13.27 2.29 4.09
N LYS A 415 13.70 2.73 2.90
CA LYS A 415 14.92 2.23 2.23
C LYS A 415 16.18 2.49 3.06
N LYS A 416 16.34 3.74 3.53
CA LYS A 416 17.52 4.14 4.30
C LYS A 416 17.66 3.33 5.58
N VAL A 417 16.56 3.17 6.34
CA VAL A 417 16.60 2.45 7.62
C VAL A 417 16.70 0.95 7.44
N ALA A 418 16.03 0.35 6.44
CA ALA A 418 16.18 -1.08 6.14
C ALA A 418 17.63 -1.43 5.79
N SER A 419 18.26 -0.61 4.94
CA SER A 419 19.66 -0.79 4.56
C SER A 419 20.61 -0.56 5.74
N SER A 420 20.46 0.54 6.48
CA SER A 420 21.38 0.88 7.58
C SER A 420 21.27 -0.07 8.78
N TRP A 421 20.07 -0.56 9.07
CA TRP A 421 19.86 -1.53 10.14
C TRP A 421 20.13 -2.97 9.69
N GLY A 422 20.21 -3.20 8.37
CA GLY A 422 20.34 -4.53 7.79
C GLY A 422 19.12 -5.42 8.06
N LYS A 423 17.92 -4.82 8.17
CA LYS A 423 16.66 -5.50 8.52
C LYS A 423 15.58 -5.30 7.46
N VAL A 424 14.58 -6.17 7.46
CA VAL A 424 13.34 -5.94 6.72
C VAL A 424 12.44 -5.02 7.54
N VAL A 425 11.90 -3.98 6.92
CA VAL A 425 11.05 -2.99 7.57
C VAL A 425 9.72 -2.89 6.85
N LEU A 426 8.64 -3.25 7.54
CA LEU A 426 7.27 -3.01 7.13
C LEU A 426 6.75 -1.73 7.80
N LEU A 427 6.86 -0.61 7.10
CA LEU A 427 6.35 0.68 7.57
C LEU A 427 4.83 0.76 7.34
N LYS A 428 4.06 0.56 8.42
CA LYS A 428 2.59 0.54 8.43
C LYS A 428 2.00 1.91 8.08
N GLY A 429 0.78 1.89 7.54
CA GLY A 429 0.00 3.05 7.12
C GLY A 429 -0.70 2.82 5.78
N ALA A 430 -1.45 3.80 5.29
CA ALA A 430 -1.98 3.77 3.92
C ALA A 430 -0.85 3.50 2.93
N TYR A 431 -1.03 2.56 2.00
CA TYR A 431 0.04 2.10 1.11
C TYR A 431 1.30 1.65 1.88
N SER A 432 1.14 0.71 2.82
CA SER A 432 2.24 0.20 3.64
C SER A 432 3.43 -0.24 2.78
N LEU A 433 4.65 0.02 3.26
CA LEU A 433 5.88 -0.21 2.51
C LEU A 433 6.73 -1.29 3.19
N THR A 434 7.06 -2.35 2.47
CA THR A 434 8.05 -3.33 2.90
C THR A 434 9.37 -3.05 2.22
N ALA A 435 10.35 -2.55 2.97
CA ALA A 435 11.71 -2.29 2.49
C ALA A 435 12.67 -3.39 2.93
N SER A 436 13.48 -3.89 2.00
CA SER A 436 14.54 -4.86 2.27
C SER A 436 15.92 -4.19 2.38
N PRO A 437 16.89 -4.83 3.06
CA PRO A 437 18.26 -4.29 3.17
C PRO A 437 18.94 -4.04 1.82
N GLY A 438 18.55 -4.79 0.77
CA GLY A 438 19.08 -4.66 -0.60
C GLY A 438 18.50 -3.46 -1.39
N GLY A 439 17.62 -2.69 -0.76
CA GLY A 439 17.00 -1.49 -1.32
C GLY A 439 15.76 -1.75 -2.18
N ALA A 440 15.25 -2.98 -2.22
CA ALA A 440 13.94 -3.26 -2.81
C ALA A 440 12.83 -2.77 -1.88
N VAL A 441 11.73 -2.31 -2.48
CA VAL A 441 10.53 -1.87 -1.75
C VAL A 441 9.30 -2.44 -2.40
N ILE A 442 8.45 -3.08 -1.61
CA ILE A 442 7.15 -3.57 -2.03
C ILE A 442 6.07 -2.68 -1.41
N VAL A 443 5.22 -2.11 -2.25
CA VAL A 443 4.09 -1.25 -1.89
C VAL A 443 2.84 -2.11 -1.80
N ASN A 444 2.17 -2.08 -0.65
CA ASN A 444 0.83 -2.62 -0.52
C ASN A 444 -0.17 -1.67 -1.21
N PRO A 445 -1.04 -2.13 -2.13
CA PRO A 445 -1.95 -1.24 -2.87
C PRO A 445 -3.13 -0.71 -2.02
N VAL A 446 -3.28 -1.16 -0.77
CA VAL A 446 -4.45 -0.85 0.05
C VAL A 446 -4.25 0.42 0.89
N ALA A 447 -5.22 1.32 0.80
CA ALA A 447 -5.40 2.47 1.68
C ALA A 447 -6.84 2.47 2.22
N ASN A 448 -7.00 1.89 3.40
CA ASN A 448 -8.32 1.59 3.97
C ASN A 448 -8.47 2.19 5.37
N PRO A 449 -9.33 3.20 5.55
CA PRO A 449 -9.60 3.79 6.86
C PRO A 449 -10.18 2.81 7.90
N ALA A 450 -10.89 1.76 7.48
CA ALA A 450 -11.45 0.76 8.38
C ALA A 450 -10.36 -0.02 9.16
N LEU A 451 -9.12 -0.02 8.67
CA LEU A 451 -7.97 -0.61 9.37
C LEU A 451 -7.36 0.32 10.43
N ALA A 452 -7.79 1.58 10.53
CA ALA A 452 -7.29 2.58 11.47
C ALA A 452 -7.94 2.45 12.86
N THR A 453 -8.01 1.21 13.37
CA THR A 453 -8.53 0.87 14.70
C THR A 453 -7.47 0.09 15.49
N ALA A 454 -7.55 0.14 16.82
CA ALA A 454 -6.60 -0.54 17.69
C ALA A 454 -6.63 -2.07 17.48
N GLY A 455 -5.48 -2.72 17.55
CA GLY A 455 -5.33 -4.17 17.44
C GLY A 455 -5.17 -4.73 16.02
N THR A 456 -5.43 -3.97 14.96
CA THR A 456 -5.20 -4.44 13.58
C THR A 456 -3.72 -4.71 13.33
N GLY A 457 -2.83 -3.92 13.94
CA GLY A 457 -1.39 -4.15 13.96
C GLY A 457 -1.00 -5.50 14.56
N ASP A 458 -1.65 -5.94 15.64
CA ASP A 458 -1.37 -7.23 16.28
C ASP A 458 -1.78 -8.39 15.36
N VAL A 459 -2.95 -8.28 14.71
CA VAL A 459 -3.39 -9.24 13.69
C VAL A 459 -2.35 -9.34 12.56
N LEU A 460 -1.90 -8.20 12.03
CA LEU A 460 -0.86 -8.15 11.00
C LEU A 460 0.44 -8.81 11.46
N ALA A 461 0.90 -8.54 12.68
CA ALA A 461 2.12 -9.12 13.23
C ALA A 461 2.01 -10.65 13.31
N GLY A 462 0.85 -11.18 13.74
CA GLY A 462 0.52 -12.59 13.72
C GLY A 462 0.56 -13.20 12.31
N VAL A 463 -0.07 -12.54 11.33
CA VAL A 463 -0.08 -12.97 9.92
C VAL A 463 1.34 -13.05 9.37
N VAL A 464 2.17 -12.03 9.61
CA VAL A 464 3.56 -12.00 9.16
C VAL A 464 4.37 -13.14 9.80
N ALA A 465 4.21 -13.37 11.10
CA ALA A 465 4.88 -14.45 11.81
C ALA A 465 4.47 -15.84 11.30
N ALA A 466 3.19 -16.04 10.96
CA ALA A 466 2.71 -17.28 10.36
C ALA A 466 3.29 -17.55 8.98
N LEU A 467 3.36 -16.53 8.12
CA LEU A 467 3.97 -16.67 6.78
C LEU A 467 5.48 -16.95 6.88
N LEU A 468 6.14 -16.31 7.84
CA LEU A 468 7.54 -16.55 8.15
C LEU A 468 7.78 -17.99 8.63
N GLY A 469 6.93 -18.49 9.53
CA GLY A 469 6.98 -19.88 10.01
C GLY A 469 6.67 -20.90 8.92
N GLN A 470 5.85 -20.54 7.93
CA GLN A 470 5.57 -21.35 6.73
C GLN A 470 6.73 -21.35 5.71
N GLY A 471 7.87 -20.72 6.02
CA GLY A 471 9.10 -20.81 5.24
C GLY A 471 9.34 -19.67 4.25
N LEU A 472 8.51 -18.63 4.23
CA LEU A 472 8.77 -17.46 3.39
C LEU A 472 10.02 -16.71 3.88
N SER A 473 10.72 -16.04 2.96
CA SER A 473 11.76 -15.08 3.32
C SER A 473 11.16 -13.90 4.08
N SER A 474 11.95 -13.23 4.93
CA SER A 474 11.48 -12.11 5.74
C SER A 474 10.80 -11.00 4.92
N GLU A 475 11.35 -10.69 3.75
CA GLU A 475 10.78 -9.71 2.81
C GLU A 475 9.42 -10.16 2.27
N LYS A 476 9.32 -11.41 1.80
CA LYS A 476 8.08 -11.96 1.25
C LYS A 476 7.00 -12.11 2.32
N ALA A 477 7.36 -12.58 3.51
CA ALA A 477 6.43 -12.74 4.63
C ALA A 477 5.85 -11.39 5.07
N ALA A 478 6.69 -10.36 5.20
CA ALA A 478 6.25 -9.02 5.55
C ALA A 478 5.32 -8.40 4.49
N ALA A 479 5.71 -8.47 3.21
CA ALA A 479 4.94 -7.88 2.13
C ALA A 479 3.63 -8.64 1.86
N LEU A 480 3.65 -9.97 1.82
CA LEU A 480 2.45 -10.79 1.65
C LEU A 480 1.53 -10.66 2.87
N GLY A 481 2.07 -10.58 4.08
CA GLY A 481 1.28 -10.38 5.28
C GLY A 481 0.52 -9.04 5.26
N ALA A 482 1.20 -7.96 4.85
CA ALA A 482 0.56 -6.66 4.65
C ALA A 482 -0.52 -6.71 3.56
N TYR A 483 -0.28 -7.43 2.47
CA TYR A 483 -1.24 -7.60 1.38
C TYR A 483 -2.49 -8.36 1.84
N LEU A 484 -2.34 -9.53 2.49
CA LEU A 484 -3.46 -10.34 2.97
C LEU A 484 -4.27 -9.60 4.04
N HIS A 485 -3.59 -8.90 4.94
CA HIS A 485 -4.23 -8.04 5.93
C HIS A 485 -5.02 -6.91 5.26
N GLY A 486 -4.44 -6.24 4.25
CA GLY A 486 -5.12 -5.22 3.47
C GLY A 486 -6.34 -5.76 2.72
N ALA A 487 -6.22 -6.92 2.07
CA ALA A 487 -7.31 -7.57 1.36
C ALA A 487 -8.45 -7.99 2.30
N ALA A 488 -8.12 -8.51 3.49
CA ALA A 488 -9.12 -8.77 4.52
C ALA A 488 -9.80 -7.47 4.99
N GLY A 489 -9.06 -6.37 5.08
CA GLY A 489 -9.59 -5.04 5.36
C GLY A 489 -10.57 -4.54 4.30
N GLU A 490 -10.31 -4.77 3.01
CA GLU A 490 -11.24 -4.41 1.94
C GLU A 490 -12.56 -5.18 2.05
N LEU A 491 -12.50 -6.47 2.43
CA LEU A 491 -13.70 -7.27 2.70
C LEU A 491 -14.48 -6.74 3.92
N VAL A 492 -13.79 -6.31 4.97
CA VAL A 492 -14.46 -5.68 6.13
C VAL A 492 -15.12 -4.38 5.69
N ARG A 493 -14.39 -3.53 4.97
CA ARG A 493 -14.88 -2.24 4.48
C ARG A 493 -16.12 -2.37 3.59
N SER A 494 -16.18 -3.38 2.72
CA SER A 494 -17.35 -3.60 1.86
C SER A 494 -18.60 -4.02 2.63
N GLU A 495 -18.43 -4.59 3.83
CA GLU A 495 -19.54 -5.09 4.67
C GLU A 495 -20.00 -4.05 5.71
N VAL A 496 -19.07 -3.36 6.38
CA VAL A 496 -19.38 -2.44 7.50
C VAL A 496 -19.09 -0.96 7.19
N GLY A 497 -18.44 -0.67 6.05
CA GLY A 497 -18.05 0.69 5.67
C GLY A 497 -16.73 1.16 6.30
N ASP A 498 -16.54 2.48 6.30
CA ASP A 498 -15.31 3.14 6.78
C ASP A 498 -15.30 3.38 8.30
N THR A 499 -16.40 3.11 9.00
CA THR A 499 -16.59 3.42 10.43
C THR A 499 -17.15 2.22 11.17
N GLY A 500 -16.59 1.90 12.35
CA GLY A 500 -17.10 0.83 13.22
C GLY A 500 -16.40 -0.53 13.10
N ALA A 501 -15.45 -0.67 12.17
CA ALA A 501 -14.61 -1.87 12.09
C ALA A 501 -13.73 -2.03 13.34
N ILE A 502 -13.60 -3.26 13.81
CA ILE A 502 -12.69 -3.65 14.91
C ILE A 502 -11.73 -4.75 14.46
N ALA A 503 -10.62 -4.92 15.17
CA ALA A 503 -9.57 -5.85 14.75
C ALA A 503 -10.04 -7.31 14.64
N SER A 504 -11.01 -7.75 15.44
CA SER A 504 -11.55 -9.11 15.37
C SER A 504 -12.29 -9.40 14.07
N ASP A 505 -12.81 -8.38 13.37
CA ASP A 505 -13.51 -8.56 12.10
C ASP A 505 -12.57 -9.14 11.04
N LEU A 506 -11.30 -8.75 11.09
CA LEU A 506 -10.25 -9.25 10.18
C LEU A 506 -10.01 -10.75 10.31
N LEU A 507 -10.14 -11.31 11.52
CA LEU A 507 -9.81 -12.71 11.79
C LEU A 507 -10.65 -13.67 10.94
N GLN A 508 -11.91 -13.34 10.71
CA GLN A 508 -12.80 -14.16 9.87
C GLN A 508 -12.65 -13.87 8.37
N ARG A 509 -12.19 -12.67 7.99
CA ARG A 509 -12.01 -12.28 6.57
C ARG A 509 -10.64 -12.70 6.02
N LEU A 510 -9.63 -12.87 6.86
CA LEU A 510 -8.30 -13.36 6.48
C LEU A 510 -8.35 -14.67 5.67
N PRO A 511 -9.00 -15.76 6.15
CA PRO A 511 -9.12 -16.99 5.38
C PRO A 511 -9.87 -16.80 4.05
N ARG A 512 -10.87 -15.92 4.01
CA ARG A 512 -11.64 -15.61 2.78
C ARG A 512 -10.77 -14.89 1.75
N ALA A 513 -9.99 -13.91 2.18
CA ALA A 513 -9.03 -13.21 1.32
C ALA A 513 -7.97 -14.18 0.76
N ILE A 514 -7.46 -15.09 1.60
CA ILE A 514 -6.53 -16.14 1.16
C ILE A 514 -7.19 -17.09 0.16
N ALA A 515 -8.43 -17.53 0.41
CA ALA A 515 -9.17 -18.42 -0.48
C ALA A 515 -9.41 -17.78 -1.85
N ALA A 516 -9.86 -16.53 -1.89
CA ALA A 516 -10.09 -15.79 -3.15
C ALA A 516 -8.82 -15.66 -4.01
N LEU A 517 -7.63 -15.62 -3.39
CA LEU A 517 -6.36 -15.62 -4.11
C LEU A 517 -5.95 -17.00 -4.62
N ARG A 518 -6.39 -18.10 -4.02
CA ARG A 518 -6.05 -19.46 -4.49
C ARG A 518 -6.85 -19.85 -5.73
N GLY A 519 -8.07 -19.34 -5.89
CA GLY A 519 -9.03 -19.78 -6.90
C GLY A 519 -10.13 -20.57 -6.22
#